data_AF-A0A4Q3YCF0-F1
#
_entry.id   AF-A0A4Q3YCF0-F1
#
_cell.length_a   1.000
_cell.length_b   1.000
_cell.length_c   1.000
_cell.angle_alpha   90.00
_cell.angle_beta   90.00
_cell.angle_gamma   90.00
#
_symmetry.space_group_name_H-M   'P 1'
#
loop_
_entity.id
_entity.type
_entity.pdbx_description
1 polymer ?
#
loop_
_entity_poly.entity_id
_entity_poly.type
_entity_poly.pdbx_seq_one_letter_code
_entity_poly.pdbx_strand_id
1 'polypeptide(L)'
;MTAASTTASLHDTVTNRIIQELEAGRFPWVQPWAAAVPTPLGLPQNASTGRTYSGINILLLWFAAMEQGRPSQRWLTFKQALALGGNVRKGEKGTMVVYADSFVPTSEREKAAASGGDPRRVGFLKRFTVFHVSQCDGLPPEPDAVLAPGRSEVIPAVEAVIAATGADI
;
A
#
# COMPACT_ATOMS: atom_id res chain seq x y z
N MET A 1 -19.32 11.84 33.35
CA MET A 1 -19.39 12.15 31.90
C MET A 1 -18.03 12.64 31.45
N THR A 2 -17.19 11.74 30.95
CA THR A 2 -15.89 12.09 30.36
C THR A 2 -16.05 12.17 28.86
N ALA A 3 -15.84 13.35 28.29
CA ALA A 3 -15.91 13.59 26.85
C ALA A 3 -14.87 12.74 26.13
N ALA A 4 -15.33 11.82 25.28
CA ALA A 4 -14.47 11.12 24.33
C ALA A 4 -13.93 12.15 23.32
N SER A 5 -12.61 12.26 23.23
CA SER A 5 -11.98 13.21 22.32
C SER A 5 -12.29 12.83 20.87
N THR A 6 -12.87 13.78 20.13
CA THR A 6 -13.18 13.68 18.70
C THR A 6 -11.90 13.77 17.87
N THR A 7 -10.98 12.84 18.07
CA THR A 7 -9.88 12.60 17.12
C THR A 7 -10.43 11.59 16.13
N ALA A 8 -10.78 12.02 14.91
CA ALA A 8 -11.20 11.10 13.86
C ALA A 8 -10.25 9.91 13.84
N SER A 9 -10.76 8.70 14.08
CA SER A 9 -9.90 7.54 14.22
C SER A 9 -9.22 7.27 12.87
N LEU A 10 -8.05 6.64 12.88
CA LEU A 10 -7.36 6.28 11.63
C LEU A 10 -8.26 5.42 10.72
N HIS A 11 -9.05 4.55 11.35
CA HIS A 11 -10.04 3.75 10.66
C HIS A 11 -11.06 4.65 9.95
N ASP A 12 -11.65 5.63 10.64
CA ASP A 12 -12.62 6.54 10.04
C ASP A 12 -12.02 7.32 8.87
N THR A 13 -10.76 7.75 9.00
CA THR A 13 -10.06 8.48 7.92
C THR A 13 -9.94 7.63 6.65
N VAL A 14 -9.53 6.37 6.80
CA VAL A 14 -9.39 5.43 5.67
C VAL A 14 -10.75 5.06 5.09
N THR A 15 -11.73 4.76 5.95
CA THR A 15 -13.09 4.41 5.55
C THR A 15 -13.77 5.56 4.80
N ASN A 16 -13.72 6.77 5.34
CA ASN A 16 -14.32 7.95 4.69
C ASN A 16 -13.67 8.24 3.35
N ARG A 17 -12.35 8.04 3.24
CA ARG A 17 -11.68 8.18 1.94
C ARG A 17 -12.18 7.15 0.94
N ILE A 18 -12.35 5.89 1.34
CA ILE A 18 -12.88 4.85 0.45
C ILE A 18 -14.31 5.19 0.04
N ILE A 19 -15.17 5.63 0.96
CA ILE A 19 -16.54 6.06 0.65
C ILE A 19 -16.53 7.17 -0.41
N GLN A 20 -15.70 8.20 -0.24
CA GLN A 20 -15.60 9.30 -1.22
C GLN A 20 -15.18 8.83 -2.62
N GLU A 21 -14.24 7.88 -2.69
CA GLU A 21 -13.81 7.30 -3.96
C GLU A 21 -14.93 6.51 -4.65
N LEU A 22 -15.70 5.75 -3.86
CA LEU A 22 -16.84 4.98 -4.33
C LEU A 22 -17.99 5.88 -4.80
N GLU A 23 -18.30 6.94 -4.06
CA GLU A 23 -19.29 7.95 -4.44
C GLU A 23 -18.89 8.67 -5.74
N ALA A 24 -17.59 8.82 -5.99
CA ALA A 24 -17.06 9.34 -7.25
C ALA A 24 -17.00 8.31 -8.39
N GLY A 25 -17.54 7.10 -8.19
CA GLY A 25 -17.60 6.04 -9.19
C GLY A 25 -16.27 5.36 -9.49
N ARG A 26 -15.26 5.49 -8.61
CA ARG A 26 -13.93 4.88 -8.79
C ARG A 26 -13.87 3.55 -8.06
N PHE A 27 -13.70 2.46 -8.82
CA PHE A 27 -13.64 1.09 -8.31
C PHE A 27 -12.36 0.39 -8.80
N PRO A 28 -11.23 0.49 -8.09
CA PRO A 28 -9.95 -0.01 -8.58
C PRO A 28 -9.87 -1.54 -8.60
N TRP A 29 -10.75 -2.22 -7.88
CA TRP A 29 -10.93 -3.68 -7.92
C TRP A 29 -11.91 -4.15 -9.00
N VAL A 30 -12.54 -3.24 -9.74
CA VAL A 30 -13.44 -3.57 -10.84
C VAL A 30 -12.69 -3.46 -12.17
N GLN A 31 -12.75 -4.53 -12.96
CA GLN A 31 -12.18 -4.62 -14.31
C GLN A 31 -12.87 -3.60 -15.23
N PRO A 32 -12.12 -2.71 -15.93
CA PRO A 32 -11.41 -3.15 -17.13
C PRO A 32 -9.95 -2.66 -17.17
N TRP A 33 -9.03 -3.53 -16.77
CA TRP A 33 -7.60 -3.26 -16.59
C TRP A 33 -6.80 -2.89 -17.87
N ALA A 34 -7.43 -2.70 -19.03
CA ALA A 34 -6.71 -2.63 -20.32
C ALA A 34 -7.06 -1.46 -21.26
N ALA A 35 -8.10 -0.66 -21.03
CA ALA A 35 -8.59 0.24 -22.11
C ALA A 35 -8.54 1.75 -21.85
N ALA A 36 -8.42 2.25 -20.61
CA ALA A 36 -8.74 3.65 -20.36
C ALA A 36 -7.87 4.42 -19.35
N VAL A 37 -6.88 3.80 -18.69
CA VAL A 37 -6.14 4.47 -17.61
C VAL A 37 -4.65 4.62 -17.97
N PRO A 38 -4.09 5.84 -17.97
CA PRO A 38 -2.66 6.09 -18.20
C PRO A 38 -1.73 5.42 -17.17
N THR A 39 -2.30 5.01 -16.04
CA THR A 39 -1.62 4.36 -14.93
C THR A 39 -1.66 2.84 -15.10
N PRO A 40 -0.51 2.16 -15.20
CA PRO A 40 -0.47 0.69 -15.20
C PRO A 40 -1.12 0.13 -13.92
N LEU A 41 -2.04 -0.82 -14.10
CA LEU A 41 -2.68 -1.53 -12.98
C LEU A 41 -1.79 -2.69 -12.53
N GLY A 42 -0.70 -2.34 -11.84
CA GLY A 42 0.19 -3.28 -11.13
C GLY A 42 0.06 -3.15 -9.62
N LEU A 43 0.65 -4.09 -8.87
CA LEU A 43 0.72 -3.97 -7.41
C LEU A 43 1.61 -2.79 -7.02
N PRO A 44 1.14 -1.88 -6.13
CA PRO A 44 1.98 -0.83 -5.60
C PRO A 44 3.21 -1.40 -4.91
N GLN A 45 4.36 -0.81 -5.17
CA GLN A 45 5.65 -1.31 -4.69
C GLN A 45 6.49 -0.17 -4.10
N ASN A 46 7.26 -0.49 -3.07
CA ASN A 46 8.24 0.43 -2.53
C ASN A 46 9.42 0.55 -3.50
N ALA A 47 9.66 1.75 -4.03
CA ALA A 47 10.66 1.98 -5.07
C ALA A 47 12.11 1.70 -4.61
N SER A 48 12.37 1.80 -3.29
CA SER A 48 13.70 1.59 -2.70
C SER A 48 13.98 0.11 -2.41
N THR A 49 12.96 -0.68 -2.04
CA THR A 49 13.16 -2.08 -1.61
C THR A 49 12.60 -3.12 -2.56
N GLY A 50 11.77 -2.73 -3.53
CA GLY A 50 11.06 -3.67 -4.41
C GLY A 50 9.97 -4.48 -3.69
N ARG A 51 9.63 -4.16 -2.44
CA ARG A 51 8.55 -4.87 -1.73
C ARG A 51 7.19 -4.35 -2.13
N THR A 52 6.28 -5.24 -2.49
CA THR A 52 4.89 -4.90 -2.78
C THR A 52 4.15 -4.53 -1.52
N TYR A 53 3.30 -3.50 -1.60
CA TYR A 53 2.34 -3.18 -0.55
C TYR A 53 1.23 -4.24 -0.49
N SER A 54 0.62 -4.39 0.68
CA SER A 54 -0.42 -5.39 0.93
C SER A 54 -1.66 -4.78 1.60
N GLY A 55 -2.78 -5.50 1.49
CA GLY A 55 -4.05 -5.13 2.12
C GLY A 55 -4.56 -3.76 1.68
N ILE A 56 -5.03 -2.98 2.64
CA ILE A 56 -5.67 -1.68 2.39
C ILE A 56 -4.76 -0.66 1.69
N ASN A 57 -3.44 -0.79 1.85
CA ASN A 57 -2.48 0.08 1.18
C ASN A 57 -2.51 -0.08 -0.34
N ILE A 58 -2.89 -1.25 -0.87
CA ILE A 58 -3.07 -1.44 -2.31
C ILE A 58 -4.15 -0.48 -2.81
N LEU A 59 -5.30 -0.46 -2.13
CA LEU A 59 -6.44 0.38 -2.51
C LEU A 59 -6.11 1.88 -2.38
N LEU A 60 -5.53 2.29 -1.25
CA LEU A 60 -5.16 3.69 -1.01
C LEU A 60 -4.19 4.21 -2.07
N LEU A 61 -3.22 3.40 -2.48
CA LEU A 61 -2.22 3.78 -3.47
C LEU A 61 -2.80 3.73 -4.89
N TRP A 62 -3.66 2.77 -5.23
CA TRP A 62 -4.37 2.77 -6.50
C TRP A 62 -5.26 3.99 -6.67
N PHE A 63 -6.06 4.34 -5.67
CA PHE A 63 -6.89 5.56 -5.70
C PHE A 63 -6.03 6.80 -5.92
N ALA A 64 -4.93 6.94 -5.18
CA ALA A 64 -4.02 8.08 -5.34
C ALA A 64 -3.34 8.11 -6.72
N ALA A 65 -2.93 6.95 -7.26
CA ALA A 65 -2.33 6.86 -8.57
C ALA A 65 -3.31 7.28 -9.67
N MET A 66 -4.56 6.80 -9.58
CA MET A 66 -5.63 7.12 -10.53
C MET A 66 -6.05 8.59 -10.46
N GLU A 67 -6.27 9.12 -9.26
CA GLU A 67 -6.66 10.53 -9.04
C GLU A 67 -5.59 11.50 -9.56
N GLN A 68 -4.32 11.14 -9.42
CA GLN A 68 -3.19 11.99 -9.81
C GLN A 68 -2.61 11.64 -11.21
N GLY A 69 -3.20 10.68 -11.93
CA GLY A 69 -2.72 10.24 -13.25
C GLY A 69 -1.26 9.78 -13.25
N ARG A 70 -0.83 9.02 -12.23
CA ARG A 70 0.58 8.63 -12.08
C ARG A 70 0.98 7.56 -13.10
N PRO A 71 2.19 7.62 -13.69
CA PRO A 71 2.59 6.72 -14.77
C PRO A 71 3.11 5.35 -14.29
N SER A 72 3.21 5.13 -12.98
CA SER A 72 3.66 3.85 -12.41
C SER A 72 3.02 3.59 -11.04
N GLN A 73 3.43 2.50 -10.40
CA GLN A 73 2.92 2.06 -9.09
C GLN A 73 4.04 2.07 -8.04
N ARG A 74 5.00 2.99 -8.18
CA ARG A 74 6.22 3.03 -7.38
C ARG A 74 6.21 4.19 -6.39
N TRP A 75 6.32 3.83 -5.12
CA TRP A 75 6.10 4.73 -3.99
C TRP A 75 7.28 4.68 -3.03
N LEU A 76 7.57 5.79 -2.36
CA LEU A 76 8.66 5.89 -1.41
C LEU A 76 8.38 6.94 -0.35
N THR A 77 8.98 6.79 0.83
CA THR A 77 8.94 7.85 1.85
C THR A 77 9.89 8.99 1.49
N PHE A 78 9.67 10.17 2.06
CA PHE A 78 10.59 11.32 1.88
C PHE A 78 12.04 10.98 2.21
N LYS A 79 12.27 10.26 3.32
CA LYS A 79 13.62 9.83 3.73
C LYS A 79 14.25 8.85 2.73
N GLN A 80 13.45 7.97 2.14
CA GLN A 80 13.93 7.08 1.09
C GLN A 80 14.28 7.84 -0.18
N ALA A 81 13.54 8.90 -0.53
CA ALA A 81 13.85 9.75 -1.70
C ALA A 81 15.24 10.36 -1.53
N LEU A 82 15.47 10.96 -0.36
CA LEU A 82 16.74 11.58 0.00
C LEU A 82 17.89 10.57 0.03
N ALA A 83 17.66 9.37 0.58
CA ALA A 83 18.66 8.31 0.60
C ALA A 83 19.04 7.80 -0.79
N LEU A 84 18.13 7.90 -1.77
CA LEU A 84 18.37 7.56 -3.17
C LEU A 84 18.97 8.72 -3.99
N GLY A 85 19.33 9.84 -3.34
CA GLY A 85 19.90 11.02 -4.01
C GLY A 85 18.86 11.95 -4.66
N GLY A 86 17.57 11.63 -4.53
CA GLY A 86 16.49 12.47 -5.02
C GLY A 86 15.85 13.34 -3.94
N ASN A 87 14.91 14.19 -4.34
CA ASN A 87 14.14 15.00 -3.41
C ASN A 87 12.69 15.17 -3.89
N VAL A 88 11.74 15.15 -2.96
CA VAL A 88 10.34 15.43 -3.27
C VAL A 88 10.21 16.91 -3.66
N ARG A 89 9.58 17.18 -4.81
CA ARG A 89 9.35 18.55 -5.28
C ARG A 89 8.52 19.35 -4.28
N LYS A 90 8.86 20.62 -4.13
CA LYS A 90 8.16 21.53 -3.22
C LYS A 90 6.69 21.66 -3.65
N GLY A 91 5.77 21.46 -2.71
CA GLY A 91 4.32 21.57 -2.94
C GLY A 91 3.62 20.26 -3.31
N GLU A 92 4.37 19.18 -3.56
CA GLU A 92 3.79 17.86 -3.79
C GLU A 92 3.11 17.31 -2.52
N LYS A 93 1.95 16.69 -2.71
CA LYS A 93 1.19 16.07 -1.62
C LYS A 93 1.49 14.59 -1.55
N GLY A 94 1.83 14.11 -0.36
CA GLY A 94 2.03 12.68 -0.12
C GLY A 94 0.71 11.94 0.11
N THR A 95 0.75 10.64 -0.12
CA THR A 95 -0.36 9.70 0.12
C THR A 95 -0.14 8.97 1.44
N MET A 96 -1.22 8.84 2.23
CA MET A 96 -1.17 8.14 3.50
C MET A 96 -1.23 6.62 3.28
N VAL A 97 -0.34 5.90 3.95
CA VAL A 97 -0.37 4.43 4.08
C VAL A 97 -0.32 4.04 5.55
N VAL A 98 -0.76 2.82 5.83
CA VAL A 98 -0.94 2.32 7.19
C VAL A 98 -0.10 1.08 7.42
N TYR A 99 0.55 1.00 8.58
CA TYR A 99 1.31 -0.16 9.03
C TYR A 99 0.71 -0.68 10.34
N ALA A 100 0.21 -1.91 10.32
CA ALA A 100 -0.32 -2.60 11.48
C ALA A 100 0.66 -3.67 11.92
N ASP A 101 0.99 -3.71 13.21
CA ASP A 101 1.83 -4.74 13.80
C ASP A 101 1.53 -4.84 15.30
N SER A 102 2.10 -5.81 16.00
CA SER A 102 1.90 -5.99 17.44
C SER A 102 3.21 -6.27 18.16
N PHE A 103 3.37 -5.64 19.32
CA PHE A 103 4.54 -5.81 20.18
C PHE A 103 4.12 -6.32 21.56
N VAL A 104 5.08 -6.85 22.32
CA VAL A 104 4.87 -7.24 23.71
C VAL A 104 5.48 -6.15 24.60
N PRO A 105 4.68 -5.41 25.38
CA PRO A 105 5.20 -4.45 26.35
C PRO A 105 6.09 -5.11 27.40
N THR A 106 7.13 -4.41 27.85
CA THR A 106 8.05 -4.93 28.89
C THR A 106 7.31 -5.33 30.16
N SER A 107 6.31 -4.54 30.58
CA SER A 107 5.48 -4.83 31.76
C SER A 107 4.65 -6.12 31.63
N GLU A 108 4.22 -6.49 30.42
CA GLU A 108 3.53 -7.77 30.17
C GLU A 108 4.53 -8.94 30.22
N ARG A 109 5.78 -8.73 29.80
CA ARG A 109 6.85 -9.74 29.95
C ARG A 109 7.19 -10.00 31.42
N GLU A 110 7.29 -8.95 32.23
CA GLU A 110 7.57 -9.06 33.66
C GLU A 110 6.45 -9.77 34.42
N LYS A 111 5.18 -9.47 34.08
CA LYS A 111 4.03 -10.17 34.64
C LYS A 111 3.97 -11.64 34.24
N ALA A 112 4.23 -11.94 32.97
CA ALA A 112 4.35 -13.33 32.49
C ALA A 112 5.45 -14.09 33.25
N ALA A 113 6.61 -13.47 33.46
CA ALA A 113 7.70 -14.06 34.24
C ALA A 113 7.34 -14.29 35.71
N ALA A 114 6.55 -13.41 36.32
CA ALA A 114 6.13 -13.52 37.73
C ALA A 114 4.95 -14.47 37.96
N SER A 115 4.08 -14.66 36.97
CA SER A 115 2.84 -15.45 37.08
C SER A 115 2.84 -16.77 36.32
N GLY A 116 3.87 -17.03 35.50
CA GLY A 116 3.97 -18.22 34.65
C GLY A 116 3.02 -18.24 33.45
N GLY A 117 2.34 -17.13 33.15
CA GLY A 117 1.43 -17.00 32.01
C GLY A 117 2.10 -16.49 30.73
N ASP A 118 1.38 -16.51 29.61
CA ASP A 118 1.88 -15.98 28.33
C ASP A 118 1.80 -14.44 28.28
N PRO A 119 2.82 -13.77 27.72
CA PRO A 119 2.86 -12.32 27.68
C PRO A 119 1.88 -11.78 26.62
N ARG A 120 1.01 -10.85 27.03
CA ARG A 120 -0.01 -10.27 26.15
C ARG A 120 0.62 -9.40 25.07
N ARG A 121 0.27 -9.67 23.80
CA ARG A 121 0.62 -8.81 22.65
C ARG A 121 -0.35 -7.64 22.55
N VAL A 122 0.19 -6.46 22.26
CA VAL A 122 -0.57 -5.23 22.03
C VAL A 122 -0.40 -4.83 20.57
N GLY A 123 -1.51 -4.76 19.84
CA GLY A 123 -1.55 -4.25 18.48
C GLY A 123 -1.36 -2.73 18.42
N PHE A 124 -0.72 -2.25 17.36
CA PHE A 124 -0.62 -0.83 17.06
C PHE A 124 -0.83 -0.59 15.58
N LEU A 125 -1.20 0.65 15.27
CA LEU A 125 -1.42 1.13 13.91
C LEU A 125 -0.63 2.43 13.71
N LYS A 126 0.30 2.43 12.75
CA LYS A 126 1.12 3.60 12.39
C LYS A 126 0.71 4.15 11.03
N ARG A 127 0.69 5.47 10.92
CA ARG A 127 0.57 6.19 9.64
C ARG A 127 1.94 6.52 9.09
N PHE A 128 2.08 6.36 7.79
CA PHE A 128 3.22 6.85 7.03
C PHE A 128 2.73 7.66 5.84
N THR A 129 3.54 8.61 5.41
CA THR A 129 3.32 9.38 4.18
C THR A 129 4.33 8.93 3.14
N VAL A 130 3.83 8.52 1.99
CA VAL A 130 4.62 8.12 0.83
C VAL A 130 4.34 9.04 -0.34
N PHE A 131 5.31 9.13 -1.25
CA PHE A 131 5.28 9.94 -2.46
C PHE A 131 5.50 9.01 -3.64
N HIS A 132 4.83 9.31 -4.74
CA HIS A 132 5.08 8.64 -6.00
C HIS A 132 6.46 9.07 -6.53
N VAL A 133 7.17 8.17 -7.22
CA VAL A 133 8.49 8.47 -7.82
C VAL A 133 8.47 9.73 -8.70
N SER A 134 7.40 9.96 -9.45
CA SER A 134 7.23 11.11 -10.35
C SER A 134 7.05 12.45 -9.61
N GLN A 135 6.90 12.42 -8.28
CA GLN A 135 6.89 13.61 -7.42
C GLN A 135 8.29 14.01 -6.97
N CYS A 136 9.30 13.19 -7.27
CA CYS A 136 10.67 13.40 -6.84
C CYS A 136 11.55 13.73 -8.03
N ASP A 137 12.46 14.68 -7.83
CA ASP A 137 13.54 14.97 -8.78
C ASP A 137 14.81 14.23 -8.36
N GLY A 138 15.70 13.95 -9.32
CA GLY A 138 17.02 13.35 -9.04
C GLY A 138 17.00 11.87 -8.64
N LEU A 139 15.86 11.19 -8.76
CA LEU A 139 15.80 9.73 -8.59
C LEU A 139 16.39 9.02 -9.83
N PRO A 140 17.01 7.84 -9.64
CA PRO A 140 17.44 7.02 -10.76
C PRO A 140 16.25 6.67 -11.67
N PRO A 141 16.47 6.58 -13.00
CA PRO A 141 15.40 6.28 -13.95
C PRO A 141 14.75 4.94 -13.61
N GLU A 142 13.43 4.87 -13.78
CA GLU A 142 12.72 3.61 -13.58
C GLU A 142 13.10 2.62 -14.69
N PRO A 143 13.28 1.32 -14.36
CA PRO A 143 13.28 0.31 -15.39
C PRO A 143 11.93 0.33 -16.12
N ASP A 144 11.95 0.25 -17.44
CA ASP A 144 10.74 0.24 -18.27
C ASP A 144 9.76 -0.82 -17.79
N ALA A 145 8.48 -0.44 -17.68
CA ALA A 145 7.42 -1.40 -17.42
C ALA A 145 7.37 -2.37 -18.61
N VAL A 146 7.74 -3.63 -18.38
CA VAL A 146 7.59 -4.68 -19.39
C VAL A 146 6.10 -4.86 -19.65
N LEU A 147 5.61 -4.33 -20.77
CA LEU A 147 4.29 -4.64 -21.27
C LEU A 147 4.21 -6.15 -21.48
N ALA A 148 3.38 -6.81 -20.68
CA ALA A 148 3.10 -8.23 -20.89
C ALA A 148 2.58 -8.40 -22.32
N PRO A 149 3.11 -9.36 -23.10
CA PRO A 149 2.62 -9.59 -24.45
C PRO A 149 1.12 -9.85 -24.40
N GLY A 150 0.35 -9.12 -25.20
CA GLY A 150 -1.12 -9.13 -25.20
C GLY A 150 -1.76 -10.43 -25.73
N ARG A 151 -1.10 -11.57 -25.56
CA ARG A 151 -1.59 -12.88 -25.99
C ARG A 151 -1.97 -13.73 -24.80
N SER A 152 -3.22 -14.18 -24.83
CA SER A 152 -3.81 -15.26 -24.06
C SER A 152 -3.25 -16.61 -24.54
N GLU A 153 -1.95 -16.81 -24.39
CA GLU A 153 -1.39 -18.16 -24.41
C GLU A 153 -1.67 -18.81 -23.06
N VAL A 154 -1.99 -20.11 -23.07
CA VAL A 154 -2.04 -20.90 -21.83
C VAL A 154 -0.61 -20.92 -21.30
N ILE A 155 -0.37 -20.14 -20.25
CA ILE A 155 0.93 -20.09 -19.60
C ILE A 155 1.02 -21.34 -18.72
N PRO A 156 1.90 -22.32 -18.98
CA PRO A 156 1.97 -23.55 -18.19
C PRO A 156 2.21 -23.28 -16.69
N ALA A 157 2.87 -22.17 -16.36
CA ALA A 157 3.03 -21.71 -14.99
C ALA A 157 1.70 -21.35 -14.31
N VAL A 158 0.70 -20.85 -15.04
CA VAL A 158 -0.64 -20.56 -14.49
C VAL A 158 -1.36 -21.85 -14.13
N GLU A 159 -1.34 -22.86 -15.01
CA GLU A 159 -1.95 -24.16 -14.69
C GLU A 159 -1.27 -24.83 -13.49
N ALA A 160 0.06 -24.77 -13.40
CA ALA A 160 0.79 -25.28 -12.25
C ALA A 160 0.38 -24.59 -10.93
N VAL A 161 0.17 -23.26 -10.96
CA VAL A 161 -0.34 -22.51 -9.81
C VAL A 161 -1.75 -22.96 -9.44
N ILE A 162 -2.64 -23.08 -10.43
CA ILE A 162 -4.02 -23.51 -10.24
C ILE A 162 -4.07 -24.90 -9.58
N ALA A 163 -3.34 -25.88 -10.13
CA ALA A 163 -3.29 -27.23 -9.57
C ALA A 163 -2.70 -27.26 -8.15
N ALA A 164 -1.67 -26.45 -7.88
CA ALA A 164 -1.04 -26.35 -6.56
C ALA A 164 -1.99 -25.77 -5.48
N THR A 165 -3.07 -25.09 -5.87
CA THR A 165 -4.07 -24.63 -4.90
C THR A 165 -4.88 -25.77 -4.28
N GLY A 166 -4.96 -26.94 -4.95
CA GLY A 166 -5.79 -28.06 -4.54
C GLY A 166 -7.31 -27.79 -4.65
N ALA A 167 -7.70 -26.72 -5.33
CA ALA A 167 -9.10 -26.44 -5.62
C ALA A 167 -9.64 -27.46 -6.63
N ASP A 168 -10.87 -27.92 -6.39
CA ASP A 168 -11.66 -28.67 -7.35
C ASP A 168 -12.29 -27.67 -8.35
N ILE A 169 -11.99 -27.82 -9.64
CA ILE A 169 -12.26 -26.82 -10.70
C ILE A 169 -13.03 -27.47 -11.84
#